data_AF-A0A354BJV3-F1
#
_entry.id   AF-A0A354BJV3-F1
#
_cell.length_a   1.000
_cell.length_b   1.000
_cell.length_c   1.000
_cell.angle_alpha   90.00
_cell.angle_beta   90.00
_cell.angle_gamma   90.00
#
_symmetry.space_group_name_H-M   'P 1'
#
loop_
_entity.id
_entity.type
_entity.pdbx_description
1 polymer ?
#
loop_
_entity_poly.entity_id
_entity_poly.type
_entity_poly.pdbx_seq_one_letter_code
_entity_poly.pdbx_strand_id
1 'polypeptide(L)'
;DSSIIAGVVQGDSSSQDGVLNSSNTTDFSIERTPLILNPTVDGSYTMKQSLSGTISYSNPNTQNSFTTTYDSNYELAPDITAVAGTYIGPVSLNETVEVTVSPNGDITGHSISGPPATQCTFIGSFKPRTHGNVFNVTITFGGQASCSNGNGTVNGVGVFHAGKLYSAALNSGKTNGVVFIGTKQ
;
A
#
# COMPACT_ATOMS: atom_id res chain seq x y z
N ASP A 1 6.53 8.65 18.95
CA ASP A 1 5.28 7.91 18.69
C ASP A 1 5.40 7.03 17.46
N SER A 2 5.36 5.73 17.67
CA SER A 2 5.23 4.75 16.58
C SER A 2 3.77 4.78 16.12
N SER A 3 3.48 5.51 15.04
CA SER A 3 2.21 5.38 14.35
C SER A 3 2.11 3.97 13.80
N ILE A 4 1.25 3.14 14.39
CA ILE A 4 0.87 1.86 13.81
C ILE A 4 -0.05 2.20 12.63
N ILE A 5 0.29 1.74 11.44
CA ILE A 5 -0.60 1.87 10.29
C ILE A 5 -1.70 0.83 10.46
N ALA A 6 -2.90 1.30 10.81
CA ALA A 6 -4.07 0.47 11.08
C ALA A 6 -4.76 -0.06 9.81
N GLY A 7 -4.31 0.38 8.63
CA GLY A 7 -4.91 0.03 7.35
C GLY A 7 -4.53 0.98 6.22
N VAL A 8 -5.19 0.81 5.07
CA VAL A 8 -5.08 1.68 3.90
C VAL A 8 -6.44 1.84 3.24
N VAL A 9 -6.75 3.06 2.80
CA VAL A 9 -7.85 3.31 1.88
C VAL A 9 -7.28 3.45 0.47
N GLN A 10 -7.73 2.61 -0.45
CA GLN A 10 -7.32 2.64 -1.84
C GLN A 10 -8.55 2.64 -2.75
N GLY A 11 -8.51 3.46 -3.80
CA GLY A 11 -9.60 3.53 -4.76
C GLY A 11 -9.22 4.30 -6.01
N ASP A 12 -10.13 4.26 -6.97
CA ASP A 12 -10.02 5.03 -8.21
C ASP A 12 -10.78 6.34 -8.02
N SER A 13 -10.08 7.46 -8.17
CA SER A 13 -10.62 8.79 -7.90
C SER A 13 -10.55 9.67 -9.14
N SER A 14 -11.53 10.55 -9.32
CA SER A 14 -11.45 11.65 -10.29
C SER A 14 -11.13 12.95 -9.56
N SER A 15 -10.26 13.76 -10.17
CA SER A 15 -9.89 15.08 -9.66
C SER A 15 -10.09 16.13 -10.74
N GLN A 16 -10.98 17.10 -10.51
CA GLN A 16 -11.26 18.19 -11.45
C GLN A 16 -11.66 19.44 -10.68
N ASP A 17 -11.17 20.60 -11.11
CA ASP A 17 -11.55 21.92 -10.57
C ASP A 17 -11.46 22.03 -9.04
N GLY A 18 -10.43 21.43 -8.44
CA GLY A 18 -10.20 21.45 -6.99
C GLY A 18 -11.07 20.47 -6.20
N VAL A 19 -11.85 19.60 -6.86
CA VAL A 19 -12.68 18.58 -6.24
C VAL A 19 -12.12 17.19 -6.52
N LEU A 20 -12.05 16.34 -5.49
CA LEU A 20 -11.74 14.92 -5.58
C LEU A 20 -13.00 14.11 -5.25
N ASN A 21 -13.40 13.19 -6.14
CA ASN A 21 -14.49 12.26 -5.87
C ASN A 21 -14.03 10.82 -6.08
N SER A 22 -14.39 9.93 -5.17
CA SER A 22 -14.16 8.49 -5.30
C SER A 22 -15.32 7.68 -4.76
N SER A 23 -15.97 6.95 -5.66
CA SER A 23 -17.07 6.04 -5.35
C SER A 23 -16.65 4.56 -5.33
N ASN A 24 -15.39 4.27 -5.66
CA ASN A 24 -14.84 2.92 -5.76
C ASN A 24 -13.62 2.77 -4.83
N THR A 25 -13.82 3.10 -3.56
CA THR A 25 -12.80 2.95 -2.53
C THR A 25 -13.00 1.70 -1.71
N THR A 26 -11.89 1.13 -1.29
CA THR A 26 -11.84 0.00 -0.39
C THR A 26 -10.89 0.37 0.75
N ASP A 27 -11.40 0.27 1.97
CA ASP A 27 -10.63 0.42 3.19
C ASP A 27 -10.24 -0.97 3.70
N PHE A 28 -8.94 -1.23 3.69
CA PHE A 28 -8.33 -2.43 4.23
C PHE A 28 -7.80 -2.11 5.61
N SER A 29 -8.51 -2.56 6.65
CA SER A 29 -8.04 -2.44 8.02
C SER A 29 -7.31 -3.71 8.43
N ILE A 30 -6.13 -3.56 9.04
CA ILE A 30 -5.42 -4.66 9.70
C ILE A 30 -5.82 -4.81 11.18
N GLU A 31 -6.69 -3.93 11.68
CA GLU A 31 -7.12 -3.88 13.09
C GLU A 31 -8.61 -4.18 13.31
N ARG A 32 -9.45 -4.16 12.26
CA ARG A 32 -10.92 -4.25 12.37
C ARG A 32 -11.51 -5.50 11.73
N THR A 33 -12.71 -5.88 12.16
CA THR A 33 -13.55 -6.90 11.52
C THR A 33 -14.89 -6.27 11.08
N PRO A 34 -15.31 -6.41 9.80
CA PRO A 34 -14.58 -7.06 8.70
C PRO A 34 -13.32 -6.26 8.32
N LEU A 35 -12.30 -6.97 7.83
CA LEU A 35 -11.01 -6.37 7.42
C LEU A 35 -11.14 -5.46 6.18
N ILE A 36 -12.29 -5.51 5.50
CA ILE A 36 -12.55 -4.80 4.25
C ILE A 36 -13.88 -4.06 4.37
N LEU A 37 -13.84 -2.75 4.14
CA LEU A 37 -15.01 -1.88 4.03
C LEU A 37 -14.98 -1.16 2.67
N ASN A 38 -16.14 -0.73 2.20
CA ASN A 38 -16.27 0.00 0.92
C ASN A 38 -16.82 1.41 1.17
N PRO A 39 -16.01 2.35 1.66
CA PRO A 39 -16.47 3.71 1.88
C PRO A 39 -16.62 4.49 0.57
N THR A 40 -17.19 5.69 0.67
CA THR A 40 -17.02 6.74 -0.34
C THR A 40 -16.04 7.78 0.17
N VAL A 41 -15.28 8.40 -0.73
CA VAL A 41 -14.37 9.49 -0.39
C VAL A 41 -14.72 10.71 -1.24
N ASP A 42 -15.08 11.78 -0.56
CA ASP A 42 -15.32 13.09 -1.15
C ASP A 42 -14.31 14.07 -0.56
N GLY A 43 -13.72 14.91 -1.41
CA GLY A 43 -12.67 15.82 -0.98
C GLY A 43 -12.47 17.01 -1.88
N SER A 44 -11.59 17.88 -1.44
CA SER A 44 -11.13 19.04 -2.19
C SER A 44 -9.62 19.18 -2.08
N TYR A 45 -9.01 19.72 -3.12
CA TYR A 45 -7.58 19.92 -3.18
C TYR A 45 -7.24 21.32 -3.68
N THR A 46 -6.15 21.85 -3.16
CA THR A 46 -5.43 22.97 -3.75
C THR A 46 -4.14 22.42 -4.33
N MET A 47 -3.94 22.57 -5.64
CA MET A 47 -2.79 22.00 -6.35
C MET A 47 -1.49 22.35 -5.63
N LYS A 48 -0.67 21.31 -5.39
CA LYS A 48 0.63 21.40 -4.72
C LYS A 48 0.60 22.07 -3.34
N GLN A 49 -0.55 22.04 -2.65
CA GLN A 49 -0.69 22.61 -1.31
C GLN A 49 -1.35 21.64 -0.33
N SER A 50 -2.58 21.20 -0.62
CA SER A 50 -3.35 20.41 0.33
C SER A 50 -4.36 19.50 -0.37
N LEU A 51 -4.68 18.39 0.29
CA LEU A 51 -5.83 17.57 0.01
C LEU A 51 -6.58 17.34 1.33
N SER A 52 -7.86 17.69 1.34
CA SER A 52 -8.76 17.43 2.46
C SER A 52 -9.95 16.62 1.99
N GLY A 53 -10.49 15.78 2.86
CA GLY A 53 -11.66 15.00 2.51
C GLY A 53 -12.29 14.29 3.68
N THR A 54 -13.39 13.61 3.37
CA THR A 54 -14.15 12.79 4.30
C THR A 54 -14.32 11.39 3.72
N ILE A 55 -14.00 10.40 4.53
CA ILE A 55 -14.23 8.98 4.27
C ILE A 55 -15.53 8.61 4.95
N SER A 56 -16.54 8.22 4.18
CA SER A 56 -17.88 7.92 4.66
C SER A 56 -18.18 6.43 4.56
N TYR A 57 -18.55 5.81 5.69
CA TYR A 57 -18.91 4.40 5.79
C TYR A 57 -20.43 4.29 5.95
N SER A 58 -21.07 3.42 5.17
CA SER A 58 -22.51 3.15 5.30
C SER A 58 -22.82 2.19 6.45
N ASN A 59 -21.87 1.32 6.82
CA ASN A 59 -22.00 0.37 7.91
C ASN A 59 -20.64 0.10 8.58
N PRO A 60 -20.39 0.58 9.81
CA PRO A 60 -21.26 1.45 10.61
C PRO A 60 -21.37 2.85 9.99
N ASN A 61 -22.52 3.52 10.16
CA ASN A 61 -22.73 4.89 9.65
C ASN A 61 -21.80 5.88 10.39
N THR A 62 -20.61 6.07 9.84
CA THR A 62 -19.51 6.81 10.46
C THR A 62 -18.75 7.57 9.39
N GLN A 63 -18.14 8.68 9.79
CA GLN A 63 -17.34 9.51 8.89
C GLN A 63 -16.03 9.89 9.58
N ASN A 64 -14.94 9.85 8.83
CA ASN A 64 -13.63 10.31 9.27
C ASN A 64 -13.12 11.36 8.29
N SER A 65 -12.66 12.50 8.80
CA SER A 65 -12.07 13.54 7.97
C SER A 65 -10.55 13.50 8.04
N PHE A 66 -9.90 13.90 6.95
CA PHE A 66 -8.46 14.03 6.87
C PHE A 66 -8.07 15.34 6.17
N THR A 67 -6.88 15.83 6.49
CA THR A 67 -6.22 16.93 5.80
C THR A 67 -4.75 16.57 5.67
N THR A 68 -4.22 16.69 4.46
CA THR A 68 -2.82 16.47 4.15
C THR A 68 -2.17 17.76 3.65
N THR A 69 -0.85 17.82 3.81
CA THR A 69 0.00 18.83 3.19
C THR A 69 0.75 18.23 2.02
N TYR A 70 1.02 19.04 1.01
CA TYR A 70 1.83 18.64 -0.12
C TYR A 70 3.28 18.36 0.30
N ASP A 71 3.81 17.21 -0.10
CA ASP A 71 5.23 16.90 0.00
C ASP A 71 5.89 17.12 -1.37
N SER A 72 6.82 18.08 -1.44
CA SER A 72 7.57 18.41 -2.65
C SER A 72 8.48 17.27 -3.12
N ASN A 73 8.77 16.28 -2.28
CA ASN A 73 9.45 15.04 -2.70
C ASN A 73 8.68 14.31 -3.79
N TYR A 74 7.37 14.55 -3.96
CA TYR A 74 6.58 14.03 -5.06
C TYR A 74 7.14 14.45 -6.42
N GLU A 75 7.76 15.62 -6.56
CA GLU A 75 8.30 16.09 -7.86
C GLU A 75 9.62 15.44 -8.26
N LEU A 76 10.25 14.69 -7.35
CA LEU A 76 11.51 14.00 -7.65
C LEU A 76 11.26 12.83 -8.61
N ALA A 77 12.28 12.53 -9.43
CA ALA A 77 12.25 11.31 -10.23
C ALA A 77 12.38 10.08 -9.31
N PRO A 78 11.56 9.03 -9.51
CA PRO A 78 11.75 7.78 -8.78
C PRO A 78 13.14 7.18 -9.05
N ASP A 79 13.90 6.93 -7.99
CA ASP A 79 15.24 6.35 -8.07
C ASP A 79 15.23 4.90 -7.56
N ILE A 80 15.26 3.94 -8.47
CA ILE A 80 15.27 2.51 -8.11
C ILE A 80 16.55 2.10 -7.36
N THR A 81 17.66 2.82 -7.56
CA THR A 81 18.92 2.52 -6.88
C THR A 81 18.86 2.88 -5.39
N ALA A 82 18.14 3.95 -5.05
CA ALA A 82 17.84 4.30 -3.66
C ALA A 82 16.95 3.26 -2.97
N VAL A 83 16.04 2.63 -3.73
CA VAL A 83 15.11 1.59 -3.23
C VAL A 83 15.76 0.20 -3.19
N ALA A 84 16.77 -0.10 -4.01
CA ALA A 84 17.38 -1.42 -4.04
C ALA A 84 17.94 -1.81 -2.66
N GLY A 85 17.60 -3.00 -2.16
CA GLY A 85 18.02 -3.49 -0.86
C GLY A 85 17.02 -4.47 -0.23
N THR A 86 17.33 -4.88 1.00
CA THR A 86 16.49 -5.79 1.79
C THR A 86 15.76 -5.01 2.88
N TYR A 87 14.50 -5.35 3.08
CA TYR A 87 13.56 -4.69 3.97
C TYR A 87 12.88 -5.71 4.85
N ILE A 88 12.74 -5.38 6.14
CA ILE A 88 11.98 -6.18 7.10
C ILE A 88 10.83 -5.33 7.63
N GLY A 89 9.63 -5.87 7.63
CA GLY A 89 8.45 -5.15 8.08
C GLY A 89 7.19 -6.00 8.22
N PRO A 90 6.21 -5.52 8.98
CA PRO A 90 4.93 -6.20 9.11
C PRO A 90 4.09 -6.08 7.83
N VAL A 91 3.28 -7.12 7.59
CA VAL A 91 2.16 -7.10 6.61
C VAL A 91 0.80 -7.31 7.28
N SER A 92 0.80 -7.79 8.52
CA SER A 92 -0.36 -7.87 9.41
C SER A 92 0.10 -7.79 10.87
N LEU A 93 -0.84 -7.80 11.83
CA LEU A 93 -0.51 -7.79 13.25
C LEU A 93 0.40 -8.96 13.69
N ASN A 94 0.31 -10.11 13.02
CA ASN A 94 1.01 -11.33 13.42
C ASN A 94 1.94 -11.86 12.32
N GLU A 95 2.20 -11.08 11.27
CA GLU A 95 3.04 -11.51 10.16
C GLU A 95 4.09 -10.46 9.81
N THR A 96 5.34 -10.90 9.76
CA THR A 96 6.50 -10.12 9.31
C THR A 96 7.10 -10.80 8.10
N VAL A 97 7.48 -10.01 7.12
CA VAL A 97 8.11 -10.49 5.87
C VAL A 97 9.48 -9.86 5.70
N GLU A 98 10.35 -10.59 5.02
CA GLU A 98 11.55 -10.05 4.39
C GLU A 98 11.29 -9.83 2.91
N VAL A 99 11.60 -8.63 2.42
CA VAL A 99 11.42 -8.21 1.02
C VAL A 99 12.77 -7.74 0.49
N THR A 100 13.21 -8.26 -0.64
CA THR A 100 14.38 -7.77 -1.37
C THR A 100 13.93 -7.14 -2.68
N VAL A 101 14.36 -5.90 -2.91
CA VAL A 101 14.20 -5.18 -4.17
C VAL A 101 15.55 -5.14 -4.88
N SER A 102 15.63 -5.70 -6.09
CA SER A 102 16.84 -5.68 -6.90
C SER A 102 17.09 -4.29 -7.51
N PRO A 103 18.32 -3.98 -7.97
CA PRO A 103 18.60 -2.75 -8.73
C PRO A 103 17.78 -2.59 -10.02
N ASN A 104 17.23 -3.69 -10.56
CA ASN A 104 16.35 -3.67 -11.73
C ASN A 104 14.86 -3.51 -11.36
N GLY A 105 14.56 -3.45 -10.06
CA GLY A 105 13.21 -3.37 -9.53
C GLY A 105 12.48 -4.71 -9.44
N ASP A 106 13.16 -5.84 -9.56
CA ASP A 106 12.55 -7.14 -9.28
C ASP A 106 12.38 -7.30 -7.76
N ILE A 107 11.23 -7.84 -7.34
CA ILE A 107 10.93 -8.11 -5.94
C ILE A 107 10.98 -9.60 -5.70
N THR A 108 11.61 -9.99 -4.60
CA THR A 108 11.48 -11.32 -4.00
C THR A 108 11.21 -11.16 -2.51
N GLY A 109 10.52 -12.11 -1.90
CA GLY A 109 10.35 -12.08 -0.46
C GLY A 109 9.63 -13.29 0.09
N HIS A 110 9.59 -13.35 1.41
CA HIS A 110 8.95 -14.42 2.15
C HIS A 110 8.53 -13.98 3.54
N SER A 111 7.53 -14.66 4.09
CA SER A 111 7.17 -14.57 5.50
C SER A 111 8.32 -15.12 6.35
N ILE A 112 8.72 -14.39 7.38
CA ILE A 112 9.72 -14.84 8.36
C ILE A 112 9.07 -15.19 9.71
N SER A 113 7.77 -14.96 9.83
CA SER A 113 6.93 -15.45 10.91
C SER A 113 6.45 -16.87 10.61
N GLY A 114 6.82 -17.83 11.46
CA GLY A 114 6.35 -19.23 11.37
C GLY A 114 7.38 -20.21 10.77
N PRO A 115 7.02 -21.51 10.69
CA PRO A 115 7.94 -22.57 10.27
C PRO A 115 8.39 -22.41 8.80
N PRO A 116 9.67 -22.62 8.46
CA PRO A 116 10.19 -22.45 7.10
C PRO A 116 9.41 -23.19 6.01
N ALA A 117 8.96 -24.41 6.29
CA ALA A 117 8.21 -25.25 5.34
C ALA A 117 6.83 -24.67 4.97
N THR A 118 6.32 -23.71 5.74
CA THR A 118 5.02 -23.08 5.54
C THR A 118 5.13 -21.58 5.31
N GLN A 119 6.31 -21.02 5.05
CA GLN A 119 6.44 -19.58 4.81
C GLN A 119 5.82 -19.21 3.45
N CYS A 120 5.00 -18.16 3.44
CA CYS A 120 4.47 -17.62 2.20
C CYS A 120 5.59 -16.93 1.44
N THR A 121 5.89 -17.36 0.21
CA THR A 121 6.86 -16.67 -0.65
C THR A 121 6.13 -15.85 -1.70
N PHE A 122 6.79 -14.82 -2.22
CA PHE A 122 6.25 -14.01 -3.30
C PHE A 122 7.37 -13.42 -4.17
N ILE A 123 7.00 -13.12 -5.40
CA ILE A 123 7.83 -12.41 -6.37
C ILE A 123 7.06 -11.20 -6.90
N GLY A 124 7.76 -10.25 -7.51
CA GLY A 124 7.07 -9.07 -8.02
C GLY A 124 7.96 -8.09 -8.75
N SER A 125 7.44 -6.87 -8.93
CA SER A 125 8.19 -5.78 -9.53
C SER A 125 7.85 -4.43 -8.90
N PHE A 126 8.83 -3.54 -8.92
CA PHE A 126 8.81 -2.17 -8.44
C PHE A 126 9.25 -1.26 -9.58
N LYS A 127 8.30 -0.66 -10.30
CA LYS A 127 8.56 0.09 -11.54
C LYS A 127 8.30 1.58 -11.35
N PRO A 128 9.24 2.48 -11.70
CA PRO A 128 9.01 3.92 -11.67
C PRO A 128 7.71 4.32 -12.39
N ARG A 129 6.90 5.18 -11.77
CA ARG A 129 5.78 5.82 -12.48
C ARG A 129 6.29 6.95 -13.36
N THR A 130 5.53 7.28 -14.39
CA THR A 130 5.79 8.44 -15.26
C THR A 130 5.56 9.77 -14.54
N HIS A 131 4.80 9.76 -13.44
CA HIS A 131 4.48 10.94 -12.64
C HIS A 131 4.64 10.64 -11.16
N GLY A 132 5.28 11.56 -10.46
CA GLY A 132 5.52 11.46 -9.03
C GLY A 132 6.72 10.59 -8.67
N ASN A 133 7.34 10.86 -7.52
CA ASN A 133 8.29 9.98 -6.85
C ASN A 133 7.59 8.77 -6.21
N VAL A 134 6.99 7.94 -7.06
CA VAL A 134 6.15 6.80 -6.69
C VAL A 134 6.43 5.67 -7.67
N PHE A 135 6.28 4.43 -7.22
CA PHE A 135 6.48 3.24 -8.03
C PHE A 135 5.18 2.45 -8.13
N ASN A 136 4.94 1.86 -9.30
CA ASN A 136 3.94 0.81 -9.45
C ASN A 136 4.50 -0.49 -8.86
N VAL A 137 3.68 -1.17 -8.08
CA VAL A 137 4.04 -2.42 -7.41
C VAL A 137 3.12 -3.52 -7.91
N THR A 138 3.72 -4.65 -8.28
CA THR A 138 2.99 -5.90 -8.55
C THR A 138 3.61 -7.00 -7.73
N ILE A 139 2.81 -7.79 -7.03
CA ILE A 139 3.26 -8.94 -6.24
C ILE A 139 2.41 -10.16 -6.62
N THR A 140 3.07 -11.28 -6.88
CA THR A 140 2.46 -12.60 -7.12
C THR A 140 2.90 -13.56 -6.03
N PHE A 141 1.93 -14.20 -5.38
CA PHE A 141 2.16 -15.11 -4.26
C PHE A 141 2.43 -16.54 -4.73
N GLY A 142 3.25 -17.27 -3.98
CA GLY A 142 3.70 -18.63 -4.31
C GLY A 142 2.67 -19.73 -4.10
N GLY A 143 1.51 -19.44 -3.51
CA GLY A 143 0.43 -20.42 -3.34
C GLY A 143 0.58 -21.34 -2.13
N GLN A 144 1.53 -21.11 -1.23
CA GLN A 144 1.63 -21.85 0.03
C GLN A 144 0.38 -21.66 0.89
N ALA A 145 0.08 -22.63 1.77
CA ALA A 145 -1.09 -22.60 2.65
C ALA A 145 -1.16 -21.37 3.59
N SER A 146 -0.02 -20.75 3.90
CA SER A 146 0.06 -19.53 4.69
C SER A 146 -0.20 -18.25 3.89
N CYS A 147 -0.13 -18.30 2.56
CA CYS A 147 -0.42 -17.14 1.73
C CYS A 147 -1.92 -16.84 1.76
N SER A 148 -2.34 -15.80 2.49
CA SER A 148 -3.77 -15.40 2.53
C SER A 148 -4.32 -14.99 1.16
N ASN A 149 -3.43 -14.57 0.24
CA ASN A 149 -3.76 -14.26 -1.15
C ASN A 149 -3.65 -15.49 -2.09
N GLY A 150 -3.38 -16.69 -1.57
CA GLY A 150 -3.21 -17.91 -2.35
C GLY A 150 -2.07 -17.77 -3.37
N ASN A 151 -2.36 -18.04 -4.64
CA ASN A 151 -1.47 -17.80 -5.79
C ASN A 151 -1.84 -16.51 -6.56
N GLY A 152 -2.59 -15.62 -5.93
CA GLY A 152 -3.11 -14.41 -6.55
C GLY A 152 -2.01 -13.40 -6.90
N THR A 153 -2.42 -12.37 -7.65
CA THR A 153 -1.58 -11.21 -7.94
C THR A 153 -2.28 -9.95 -7.46
N VAL A 154 -1.52 -9.09 -6.80
CA VAL A 154 -1.98 -7.78 -6.31
C VAL A 154 -1.19 -6.68 -6.98
N ASN A 155 -1.86 -5.54 -7.23
CA ASN A 155 -1.29 -4.36 -7.86
C ASN A 155 -1.54 -3.13 -7.01
N GLY A 156 -0.57 -2.23 -6.98
CA GLY A 156 -0.72 -0.96 -6.28
C GLY A 156 0.50 -0.07 -6.41
N VAL A 157 0.80 0.64 -5.33
CA VAL A 157 1.81 1.70 -5.32
C VAL A 157 2.75 1.55 -4.13
N GLY A 158 3.99 2.00 -4.33
CA GLY A 158 5.01 2.04 -3.31
C GLY A 158 5.77 3.36 -3.30
N VAL A 159 6.18 3.78 -2.10
CA VAL A 159 6.94 5.00 -1.85
C VAL A 159 8.09 4.66 -0.93
N PHE A 160 9.29 5.13 -1.28
CA PHE A 160 10.46 5.04 -0.43
C PHE A 160 10.75 6.40 0.19
N HIS A 161 10.82 6.45 1.52
CA HIS A 161 11.07 7.68 2.25
C HIS A 161 11.84 7.39 3.53
N ALA A 162 12.92 8.13 3.78
CA ALA A 162 13.72 8.05 5.00
C ALA A 162 14.11 6.60 5.42
N GLY A 163 14.57 5.79 4.47
CA GLY A 163 14.99 4.40 4.72
C GLY A 163 13.84 3.40 4.89
N LYS A 164 12.60 3.83 4.67
CA LYS A 164 11.41 2.98 4.77
C LYS A 164 10.74 2.81 3.42
N LEU A 165 10.26 1.59 3.16
CA LEU A 165 9.46 1.24 1.99
C LEU A 165 8.00 1.07 2.43
N TYR A 166 7.14 1.97 1.97
CA TYR A 166 5.70 1.89 2.14
C TYR A 166 5.09 1.33 0.86
N SER A 167 4.21 0.34 0.97
CA SER A 167 3.50 -0.20 -0.19
C SER A 167 2.10 -0.62 0.18
N ALA A 168 1.15 -0.42 -0.72
CA ALA A 168 -0.20 -0.94 -0.64
C ALA A 168 -0.60 -1.49 -2.01
N ALA A 169 -1.17 -2.70 -2.04
CA ALA A 169 -1.57 -3.36 -3.28
C ALA A 169 -2.79 -4.26 -3.07
N LEU A 170 -3.68 -4.30 -4.06
CA LEU A 170 -4.95 -5.04 -4.03
C LEU A 170 -5.07 -6.01 -5.19
N ASN A 171 -5.85 -7.06 -5.01
CA ASN A 171 -6.28 -7.90 -6.13
C ASN A 171 -7.30 -7.15 -7.01
N SER A 172 -7.54 -7.65 -8.22
CA SER A 172 -8.47 -7.01 -9.17
C SER A 172 -9.91 -6.90 -8.65
N GLY A 173 -10.33 -7.84 -7.78
CA GLY A 173 -11.64 -7.83 -7.15
C GLY A 173 -11.77 -6.87 -5.97
N LYS A 174 -10.66 -6.25 -5.52
CA LYS A 174 -10.59 -5.46 -4.28
C LYS A 174 -11.14 -6.21 -3.05
N THR A 175 -11.01 -7.53 -3.05
CA THR A 175 -11.45 -8.43 -1.97
C THR A 175 -10.30 -8.93 -1.11
N ASN A 176 -9.06 -8.65 -1.50
CA ASN A 176 -7.87 -8.96 -0.73
C ASN A 176 -6.71 -8.05 -1.18
N GLY A 177 -5.69 -7.93 -0.33
CA GLY A 177 -4.56 -7.06 -0.58
C GLY A 177 -3.44 -7.24 0.44
N VAL A 178 -2.47 -6.32 0.38
CA VAL A 178 -1.37 -6.22 1.33
C VAL A 178 -1.02 -4.76 1.56
N VAL A 179 -0.66 -4.45 2.80
CA VAL A 179 0.05 -3.22 3.19
C VAL A 179 1.38 -3.65 3.75
N PHE A 180 2.46 -3.01 3.33
CA PHE A 180 3.81 -3.30 3.79
C PHE A 180 4.53 -2.03 4.19
N ILE A 181 5.22 -2.09 5.32
CA ILE A 181 6.07 -1.01 5.83
C ILE A 181 7.41 -1.61 6.26
N GLY A 182 8.33 -1.66 5.32
CA GLY A 182 9.65 -2.23 5.54
C GLY A 182 10.66 -1.19 5.98
N THR A 183 11.51 -1.53 6.93
CA THR A 183 12.74 -0.76 7.20
C THR A 183 13.89 -1.40 6.45
N LYS A 184 14.62 -0.60 5.67
CA LYS A 184 15.81 -1.04 4.95
C LYS A 184 16.87 -1.49 5.96
N GLN A 185 17.48 -2.65 5.70
CA GLN A 185 18.56 -3.21 6.52
C GLN A 185 19.92 -2.65 6.11
#